data_AF-A0A3D3VX67-F1
#
_entry.id   AF-A0A3D3VX67-F1
#
_cell.length_a   1.000
_cell.length_b   1.000
_cell.length_c   1.000
_cell.angle_alpha   90.00
_cell.angle_beta   90.00
_cell.angle_gamma   90.00
#
_symmetry.space_group_name_H-M   'P 1'
#
loop_
_entity.id
_entity.type
_entity.pdbx_description
1 polymer ?
#
loop_
_entity_poly.entity_id
_entity_poly.type
_entity_poly.pdbx_seq_one_letter_code
_entity_poly.pdbx_strand_id
1 'polypeptide(L)' 'MNNQKIKEITKRCSTCGKDMEITLFEDKSYCGGNYFFVLPHKVEYWECDDCYNE' A
#
# COMPACT_ATOMS: atom_id res chain seq x y z
N MET A 1 -14.50 -6.80 -16.28
CA MET A 1 -14.98 -6.48 -14.92
C MET A 1 -14.51 -5.08 -14.61
N ASN A 2 -15.41 -4.10 -14.51
CA ASN A 2 -15.05 -2.74 -14.11
C ASN A 2 -14.80 -2.78 -12.61
N ASN A 3 -13.53 -2.84 -12.19
CA ASN A 3 -13.21 -2.76 -10.77
C ASN A 3 -13.23 -1.29 -10.37
N GLN A 4 -14.34 -0.85 -9.76
CA GLN A 4 -14.52 0.54 -9.40
C GLN A 4 -13.62 0.91 -8.22
N LYS A 5 -12.90 2.03 -8.36
CA LYS A 5 -12.10 2.63 -7.31
C LYS A 5 -13.00 3.12 -6.18
N ILE A 6 -12.69 2.70 -4.94
CA ILE A 6 -13.41 3.13 -3.73
C ILE A 6 -12.70 4.29 -3.03
N LYS A 7 -11.39 4.16 -2.82
CA LYS A 7 -10.66 5.06 -1.93
C LYS A 7 -9.19 5.19 -2.33
N GLU A 8 -8.65 6.37 -2.10
CA GLU A 8 -7.20 6.62 -2.07
C GLU A 8 -6.75 6.85 -0.64
N ILE A 9 -5.64 6.21 -0.28
CA ILE A 9 -4.94 6.44 0.98
C ILE A 9 -3.47 6.67 0.69
N THR A 10 -2.82 7.51 1.49
CA THR A 10 -1.38 7.68 1.44
C THR A 10 -0.73 6.81 2.50
N LYS A 11 0.35 6.13 2.12
CA LYS A 11 1.24 5.39 3.02
C LYS A 11 2.67 5.88 2.87
N ARG A 12 3.47 5.72 3.91
CA ARG A 12 4.92 5.99 3.90
C ARG A 12 5.64 4.67 3.72
N CYS A 13 6.53 4.57 2.74
CA CYS A 13 7.38 3.40 2.55
C CYS A 13 8.30 3.22 3.77
N SER A 14 8.32 2.02 4.32
CA SER A 14 9.08 1.68 5.53
C SER A 14 10.59 1.58 5.27
N THR A 15 10.98 1.36 4.01
CA THR A 15 12.37 1.18 3.58
C THR A 15 13.02 2.50 3.18
N CYS A 16 12.42 3.22 2.22
CA CYS A 16 13.02 4.45 1.67
C CYS A 16 12.38 5.75 2.18
N GLY A 17 11.27 5.67 2.94
CA GLY A 17 10.60 6.85 3.47
C GLY A 17 9.89 7.72 2.44
N LYS A 18 9.69 7.28 1.19
CA LYS A 18 8.84 7.99 0.23
C LYS A 18 7.36 7.83 0.58
N ASP A 19 6.55 8.85 0.33
CA ASP A 19 5.09 8.72 0.36
C ASP A 19 4.60 8.06 -0.93
N MET A 20 3.60 7.20 -0.82
CA MET A 20 3.00 6.45 -1.92
C MET A 20 1.47 6.43 -1.82
N GLU A 21 0.81 6.48 -2.96
CA GLU A 21 -0.64 6.48 -3.08
C GLU A 21 -1.15 5.07 -3.30
N ILE A 22 -1.98 4.57 -2.37
CA ILE A 22 -2.61 3.26 -2.47
C ILE A 22 -4.05 3.45 -2.91
N THR A 23 -4.42 2.81 -4.01
CA THR A 23 -5.80 2.74 -4.48
C THR A 23 -6.45 1.46 -3.98
N LEU A 24 -7.61 1.59 -3.30
CA LEU A 24 -8.45 0.48 -2.87
C LEU A 24 -9.63 0.32 -3.82
N PHE A 25 -9.90 -0.93 -4.22
CA PHE A 25 -11.00 -1.27 -5.12
C PHE A 25 -12.13 -2.02 -4.39
N GLU A 26 -13.28 -2.14 -5.05
CA GLU A 26 -14.49 -2.78 -4.49
C GLU A 26 -14.33 -4.26 -4.18
N ASP A 27 -13.56 -4.97 -5.00
CA ASP A 27 -13.23 -6.37 -4.78
C ASP A 27 -12.21 -6.60 -3.63
N LYS A 28 -11.88 -5.54 -2.88
CA LYS A 28 -10.88 -5.52 -1.80
C LYS A 28 -9.44 -5.72 -2.26
N SER A 29 -9.19 -5.73 -3.57
CA SER A 29 -7.82 -5.59 -4.09
C SER A 29 -7.32 -4.16 -3.89
N TYR A 30 -6.01 -3.99 -4.04
CA TYR A 30 -5.36 -2.68 -3.99
C TYR A 30 -4.17 -2.62 -4.94
N CYS A 31 -3.69 -1.41 -5.25
CA CYS A 31 -2.44 -1.17 -5.97
C CYS A 31 -1.74 0.10 -5.46
N GLY A 32 -0.46 0.27 -5.84
CA GLY A 32 0.36 1.46 -5.51
C GLY A 32 1.38 1.26 -4.37
N GLY A 33 1.53 0.03 -3.89
CA GLY A 33 2.51 -0.38 -2.89
C GLY A 33 2.30 -1.83 -2.47
N ASN A 34 3.13 -2.32 -1.55
CA ASN A 34 3.14 -3.71 -1.10
C ASN A 34 2.99 -3.78 0.42
N TYR A 35 1.91 -4.43 0.88
CA TYR A 35 1.66 -4.65 2.30
C TYR A 35 2.21 -6.01 2.76
N PHE A 36 2.88 -6.04 3.91
CA PHE A 36 3.45 -7.27 4.46
C PHE A 36 2.75 -7.72 5.75
N PHE A 37 2.79 -6.87 6.79
CA PHE A 37 2.25 -7.22 8.11
C PHE A 37 1.98 -5.97 8.95
N VAL A 38 1.31 -6.16 10.10
CA VAL A 38 1.14 -5.13 11.13
C VAL A 38 2.08 -5.42 12.30
N LEU A 39 2.85 -4.42 12.71
CA LEU A 39 3.70 -4.47 13.90
C LEU A 39 2.86 -4.50 15.20
N PRO A 40 3.43 -4.96 16.34
CA PRO A 40 2.72 -5.03 17.63
C PRO A 40 2.04 -3.73 18.11
N HIS A 41 2.46 -2.57 17.59
CA HIS A 41 1.87 -1.26 17.88
C HIS A 41 0.82 -0.80 16.87
N LYS A 42 0.23 -1.73 16.10
CA LYS A 42 -0.78 -1.44 15.06
C LYS A 42 -0.27 -0.53 13.93
N VAL A 43 1.04 -0.53 13.70
CA VAL A 43 1.67 0.16 12.55
C VAL A 43 1.78 -0.83 11.42
N GLU A 44 1.20 -0.51 10.28
CA GLU A 44 1.30 -1.33 9.08
C GLU A 44 2.68 -1.14 8.42
N TYR A 45 3.32 -2.23 8.04
CA TYR A 45 4.55 -2.23 7.27
C TYR A 45 4.23 -2.30 5.77
N TRP A 46 4.61 -1.25 5.06
CA TRP A 46 4.42 -1.10 3.63
C TRP A 46 5.72 -0.75 2.91
N GLU A 47 5.89 -1.24 1.69
CA GLU A 47 6.99 -0.86 0.79
C GLU A 47 6.46 -0.34 -0.56
N CYS A 48 7.17 0.61 -1.17
CA CYS A 48 6.88 1.03 -2.54
C CYS A 48 7.39 0.00 -3.54
N ASP A 49 6.90 0.05 -4.77
CA ASP A 49 7.29 -0.91 -5.82
C ASP A 49 8.79 -0.93 -6.06
N ASP A 50 9.47 0.22 -6.02
CA ASP A 50 10.94 0.27 -6.16
C ASP A 50 11.62 -0.63 -5.12
N CYS A 51 11.32 -0.47 -3.83
CA CYS A 51 11.97 -1.21 -2.74
C CYS A 51 11.54 -2.66 -2.65
N TYR A 52 10.31 -2.97 -3.05
CA TYR A 52 9.82 -4.35 -3.08
C TYR A 52 10.53 -5.21 -4.13
N ASN A 53 10.97 -4.61 -5.24
CA ASN A 53 11.59 -5.30 -6.37
C ASN A 53 13.13 -5.29 -6.35
N GLU A 54 13.75 -4.79 -5.27
CA GLU A 54 15.22 -4.87 -5.04
C GLU A 54 15.66 -6.29 -4.64
#